data_AF-A0A7W1IBX2-F1
#
_entry.id   AF-A0A7W1IBX2-F1
#
_cell.length_a   1.000
_cell.length_b   1.000
_cell.length_c   1.000
_cell.angle_alpha   90.00
_cell.angle_beta   90.00
_cell.angle_gamma   90.00
#
_symmetry.space_group_name_H-M   'P 1'
#
loop_
_entity.id
_entity.type
_entity.pdbx_description
1 polymer ?
#
loop_
_entity_poly.entity_id
_entity_poly.type
_entity_poly.pdbx_seq_one_letter_code
_entity_poly.pdbx_strand_id
1 'polypeptide(L)'
;MMNLRFVDWPLALALVVMLPLIVTVLIVRGRRRRTARLSKLGTSDMIARLAPNVIRNSRWQIVRAIVYSALFGFAFAGPRWGITRNAVAQKGVDIVLALDASQSMLATDERPSRLAA
;
A
#
# COMPACT_ATOMS: atom_id res chain seq x y z
N MET A 1 -18.16 3.25 14.34
CA MET A 1 -18.17 2.57 13.02
C MET A 1 -16.89 2.92 12.28
N MET A 2 -16.03 1.95 11.97
CA MET A 2 -14.75 2.17 11.26
C MET A 2 -15.01 2.50 9.79
N ASN A 3 -14.87 3.77 9.40
CA ASN A 3 -14.88 4.18 7.99
C ASN A 3 -13.51 3.90 7.36
N LEU A 4 -13.37 2.72 6.77
CA LEU A 4 -12.28 2.40 5.86
C LEU A 4 -12.41 3.26 4.60
N ARG A 5 -11.51 4.23 4.42
CA ARG A 5 -11.39 5.00 3.18
C ARG A 5 -10.04 4.67 2.53
N PHE A 6 -10.10 4.14 1.31
CA PHE A 6 -8.93 3.87 0.48
C PHE A 6 -8.53 5.15 -0.27
N VAL A 7 -7.29 5.22 -0.76
CA VAL A 7 -6.77 6.34 -1.58
C VAL A 7 -7.74 6.70 -2.71
N ASP A 8 -7.65 7.91 -3.27
CA ASP A 8 -8.49 8.45 -4.36
C ASP A 8 -8.59 7.55 -5.63
N TRP A 9 -7.91 6.40 -5.67
CA TRP A 9 -7.86 5.43 -6.76
C TRP A 9 -8.57 4.12 -6.33
N PRO A 10 -9.92 4.07 -6.35
CA PRO A 10 -10.68 2.89 -5.92
C PRO A 10 -10.32 1.61 -6.69
N LEU A 11 -9.79 1.77 -7.91
CA LEU A 11 -9.28 0.68 -8.74
C LEU A 11 -8.09 -0.07 -8.11
N ALA A 12 -7.35 0.53 -7.19
CA ALA A 12 -6.24 -0.14 -6.50
C ALA A 12 -6.71 -1.36 -5.69
N LEU A 13 -7.96 -1.38 -5.22
CA LEU A 13 -8.54 -2.57 -4.56
C LEU A 13 -8.65 -3.78 -5.49
N ALA A 14 -8.80 -3.56 -6.79
CA ALA A 14 -8.82 -4.65 -7.76
C ALA A 14 -7.50 -5.44 -7.77
N LEU A 15 -6.37 -4.81 -7.39
CA LEU A 15 -5.08 -5.49 -7.28
C LEU A 15 -5.07 -6.57 -6.21
N VAL A 16 -5.85 -6.42 -5.14
CA VAL A 16 -5.97 -7.41 -4.06
C VAL A 16 -6.48 -8.74 -4.59
N VAL A 17 -7.33 -8.72 -5.61
CA VAL A 17 -7.90 -9.93 -6.24
C VAL A 17 -7.11 -10.33 -7.48
N MET A 18 -6.72 -9.36 -8.31
CA MET A 18 -5.98 -9.61 -9.56
C MET A 18 -4.61 -10.24 -9.31
N LEU A 19 -3.85 -9.78 -8.32
CA LEU A 19 -2.52 -10.32 -8.05
C LEU A 19 -2.55 -11.80 -7.61
N PRO A 20 -3.36 -12.21 -6.61
CA PRO A 20 -3.51 -13.62 -6.28
C PRO A 20 -4.00 -14.48 -7.43
N LEU A 21 -4.91 -13.95 -8.25
CA LEU A 21 -5.42 -14.67 -9.42
C LEU A 21 -4.31 -14.94 -10.44
N ILE A 22 -3.52 -13.91 -10.79
CA ILE A 22 -2.38 -14.04 -11.70
C ILE A 22 -1.35 -15.04 -11.15
N VAL A 23 -0.98 -14.90 -9.87
CA VAL A 23 -0.04 -15.81 -9.20
C VAL A 23 -0.55 -17.25 -9.26
N THR A 24 -1.83 -17.47 -8.98
CA THR A 24 -2.46 -18.79 -9.03
C THR A 24 -2.40 -19.39 -10.43
N VAL A 25 -2.76 -18.62 -11.46
CA VAL A 25 -2.71 -19.05 -12.86
C VAL A 25 -1.28 -19.42 -13.29
N LEU A 26 -0.28 -18.62 -12.90
CA LEU A 26 1.12 -18.89 -13.21
C LEU A 26 1.63 -20.15 -12.51
N ILE A 27 1.27 -20.35 -11.24
CA ILE A 27 1.62 -21.57 -10.49
C ILE A 27 0.99 -22.80 -11.14
N VAL A 28 -0.30 -22.75 -11.49
CA VAL A 28 -1.01 -23.87 -12.12
C VAL A 28 -0.40 -24.17 -13.50
N ARG A 29 -0.16 -23.16 -14.34
CA ARG A 29 0.46 -23.34 -15.66
C ARG A 29 1.88 -23.89 -15.54
N GLY A 30 2.69 -23.35 -14.63
CA GLY A 30 4.05 -23.82 -14.38
C GLY A 30 4.08 -25.29 -13.97
N ARG A 31 3.15 -25.69 -13.09
CA ARG A 31 3.01 -27.09 -12.66
C ARG A 31 2.56 -28.01 -13.77
N ARG A 32 1.53 -27.64 -14.54
CA ARG A 32 1.06 -28.44 -15.68
C ARG A 32 2.15 -28.63 -16.73
N ARG A 33 2.92 -27.58 -17.04
CA ARG A 33 4.06 -27.67 -17.95
C ARG A 33 5.16 -28.56 -17.40
N ARG A 34 5.43 -28.47 -16.09
CA ARG A 34 6.42 -29.31 -15.41
C ARG A 34 6.02 -30.78 -15.43
N THR A 35 4.77 -31.11 -15.10
CA THR A 35 4.28 -32.50 -15.15
C THR A 35 4.33 -33.06 -16.57
N ALA A 36 3.98 -32.26 -17.58
CA ALA A 36 4.06 -32.66 -18.99
C ALA A 36 5.50 -32.85 -19.51
N ARG A 37 6.49 -32.16 -18.93
CA ARG A 37 7.92 -32.37 -19.24
C ARG A 37 8.46 -33.62 -18.54
N LEU A 38 8.10 -33.81 -17.27
CA LEU A 38 8.51 -34.97 -16.50
C LEU A 38 7.94 -36.27 -17.08
N SER A 39 6.69 -36.28 -17.55
CA SER A 39 6.10 -37.45 -18.21
C SER A 39 6.83 -37.89 -19.49
N LYS A 40 7.63 -37.01 -20.11
CA LYS A 40 8.47 -37.34 -21.28
C LYS A 40 9.82 -37.94 -20.89
N LEU A 41 10.27 -37.72 -19.66
CA LEU A 41 11.56 -38.20 -19.15
C LEU A 41 11.47 -39.59 -18.51
N GLY A 42 10.27 -40.04 -18.14
CA GLY A 42 10.03 -41.37 -17.59
C GLY A 42 8.70 -41.46 -16.85
N THR A 43 8.35 -42.66 -16.38
CA THR A 43 7.20 -42.89 -15.52
C THR A 43 7.36 -42.16 -14.18
N SER A 44 6.24 -41.70 -13.61
CA SER A 44 6.22 -40.93 -12.35
C SER A 44 6.98 -41.62 -11.22
N ASP A 45 6.96 -42.96 -11.21
CA ASP A 45 7.62 -43.80 -10.20
C ASP A 45 9.14 -43.84 -10.33
N MET A 46 9.68 -43.86 -11.57
CA MET A 46 11.12 -43.73 -11.81
C MET A 46 11.64 -42.37 -11.37
N ILE A 47 10.90 -41.29 -11.67
CA ILE A 47 11.28 -39.93 -11.30
C ILE A 47 11.20 -39.73 -9.79
N ALA A 48 10.23 -40.34 -9.12
CA ALA A 48 10.12 -40.32 -7.66
C ALA A 48 11.31 -41.01 -6.99
N ARG A 49 11.84 -42.08 -7.59
CA ARG A 49 13.03 -42.79 -7.11
C ARG A 49 14.33 -42.03 -7.37
N LEU A 50 14.49 -41.45 -8.57
CA LEU A 50 15.70 -40.70 -8.93
C LEU A 50 15.78 -39.32 -8.25
N ALA A 51 14.65 -38.67 -8.01
CA ALA A 51 14.61 -37.30 -7.51
C ALA A 51 13.40 -37.05 -6.57
N PRO A 52 13.38 -37.66 -5.37
CA PRO A 52 12.24 -37.56 -4.45
C PRO A 52 11.93 -36.11 -4.02
N ASN A 53 12.96 -35.27 -3.90
CA ASN A 53 12.80 -33.86 -3.51
C ASN A 53 12.16 -32.99 -4.61
N VAL A 54 12.22 -33.42 -5.88
CA VAL A 54 11.62 -32.70 -7.01
C VAL A 54 10.09 -32.82 -6.98
N ILE A 55 9.54 -33.89 -6.40
CA ILE A 55 8.10 -34.13 -6.31
C ILE A 55 7.49 -33.49 -5.06
N ARG A 56 8.32 -33.11 -4.07
CA ARG A 56 7.86 -32.53 -2.80
C ARG A 56 7.10 -31.23 -3.04
N ASN A 57 5.79 -31.39 -3.06
CA ASN A 57 4.86 -30.33 -3.38
C ASN A 57 4.45 -29.63 -2.09
N SER A 58 5.19 -28.59 -1.70
CA SER A 58 4.87 -27.83 -0.51
C SER A 58 3.63 -26.98 -0.75
N ARG A 59 2.45 -27.51 -0.39
CA ARG A 59 1.17 -26.79 -0.43
C ARG A 59 1.27 -25.44 0.30
N TRP A 60 2.05 -25.41 1.37
CA TRP A 60 2.34 -24.20 2.14
C TRP A 60 3.03 -23.10 1.35
N GLN A 61 3.93 -23.42 0.41
CA GLN A 61 4.57 -22.40 -0.43
C GLN A 61 3.56 -21.73 -1.36
N ILE A 62 2.58 -22.47 -1.88
CA ILE A 62 1.51 -21.92 -2.72
C ILE A 62 0.62 -21.00 -1.90
N VAL A 63 0.16 -21.49 -0.74
CA VAL A 63 -0.69 -20.72 0.16
C VAL A 63 0.00 -19.43 0.57
N ARG A 64 1.30 -19.49 0.94
CA ARG A 64 2.10 -18.29 1.25
C ARG A 64 2.18 -17.33 0.07
N ALA A 65 2.44 -17.81 -1.15
CA ALA A 65 2.51 -16.96 -2.34
C ALA A 65 1.18 -16.23 -2.63
N ILE A 66 0.05 -16.92 -2.47
CA ILE A 66 -1.29 -16.34 -2.64
C ILE A 66 -1.58 -15.31 -1.54
N VAL A 67 -1.26 -15.64 -0.28
CA VAL A 67 -1.48 -14.72 0.85
C VAL A 67 -0.59 -13.47 0.72
N TYR A 68 0.69 -13.63 0.40
CA TYR A 68 1.60 -12.50 0.24
C TYR A 68 1.22 -11.58 -0.93
N SER A 69 0.71 -12.14 -2.03
CA SER A 69 0.23 -11.32 -3.15
C SER A 69 -1.04 -10.53 -2.79
N ALA A 70 -1.95 -11.12 -2.01
CA ALA A 70 -3.12 -10.40 -1.50
C ALA A 70 -2.73 -9.28 -0.53
N LEU A 71 -1.82 -9.58 0.42
CA LEU A 71 -1.30 -8.59 1.38
C LEU A 71 -0.54 -7.45 0.68
N PHE A 72 0.22 -7.76 -0.36
CA PHE A 72 0.89 -6.75 -1.17
C PHE A 72 -0.12 -5.84 -1.86
N GLY A 73 -1.16 -6.39 -2.50
CA GLY A 73 -2.23 -5.60 -3.09
C GLY A 73 -2.95 -4.71 -2.06
N PHE A 74 -3.16 -5.23 -0.84
CA PHE A 74 -3.79 -4.48 0.23
C PHE A 74 -2.90 -3.34 0.75
N ALA A 75 -1.61 -3.61 0.94
CA ALA A 75 -0.62 -2.60 1.31
C ALA A 75 -0.50 -1.51 0.23
N PHE A 76 -0.52 -1.89 -1.04
CA PHE A 76 -0.48 -0.97 -2.17
C PHE A 76 -1.72 -0.08 -2.25
N ALA A 77 -2.91 -0.62 -1.93
CA ALA A 77 -4.14 0.16 -1.85
C ALA A 77 -4.11 1.23 -0.74
N GLY A 78 -3.16 1.13 0.21
CA GLY A 78 -2.89 2.15 1.22
C GLY A 78 -4.12 2.52 2.04
N PRO A 79 -4.76 1.58 2.77
CA PRO A 79 -5.91 1.89 3.61
C PRO A 79 -5.52 2.97 4.63
N ARG A 80 -6.27 4.08 4.69
CA ARG A 80 -6.05 5.14 5.67
C ARG A 80 -7.20 5.11 6.66
N TRP A 81 -6.88 4.93 7.95
CA TRP A 81 -7.84 5.03 9.04
C TRP A 81 -7.70 6.39 9.74
N GLY A 82 -8.81 6.95 10.20
CA GLY A 82 -8.80 8.16 11.04
C GLY A 82 -8.56 9.49 10.31
N ILE A 83 -8.45 9.49 8.97
CA ILE A 83 -8.33 10.73 8.20
C ILE A 83 -9.73 11.25 7.86
N THR A 84 -10.22 12.18 8.69
CA THR A 84 -11.32 13.06 8.31
C THR A 84 -10.77 14.14 7.39
N ARG A 85 -11.06 14.04 6.08
CA ARG A 85 -10.94 15.21 5.20
C ARG A 85 -12.00 16.19 5.66
N ASN A 86 -11.66 17.06 6.61
CA ASN A 86 -12.37 18.31 6.75
C ASN A 86 -12.10 19.06 5.46
N ALA A 87 -13.07 19.04 4.56
CA ALA A 87 -13.08 19.96 3.43
C ALA A 87 -13.20 21.36 4.05
N VAL A 88 -12.06 21.94 4.42
CA VAL A 88 -11.98 23.36 4.72
C VAL A 88 -12.28 24.01 3.39
N ALA A 89 -13.55 24.37 3.19
CA ALA A 89 -13.89 25.33 2.17
C ALA A 89 -12.99 26.53 2.46
N GLN A 90 -12.03 26.81 1.57
CA GLN A 90 -11.26 28.04 1.63
C GLN A 90 -12.25 29.17 1.38
N LYS A 91 -12.90 29.61 2.45
CA LYS A 91 -13.59 30.89 2.47
C LYS A 91 -12.47 31.92 2.49
N GLY A 92 -12.47 32.86 1.54
CA GLY A 92 -11.57 34.01 1.60
C GLY A 92 -11.69 34.62 2.99
N VAL A 93 -10.56 34.74 3.69
CA VAL A 93 -10.51 35.36 5.00
C VAL A 93 -10.06 36.79 4.79
N ASP A 94 -10.90 37.74 5.16
CA ASP A 94 -10.50 39.15 5.20
C ASP A 94 -9.67 39.37 6.47
N ILE A 95 -8.38 39.65 6.28
CA ILE A 95 -7.45 39.91 7.38
C ILE A 95 -7.35 41.43 7.57
N VAL A 96 -7.82 41.91 8.72
CA VAL A 96 -7.61 43.30 9.14
C VAL A 96 -6.43 43.33 10.10
N LEU A 97 -5.36 44.03 9.70
CA LEU A 97 -4.20 44.26 10.56
C LEU A 97 -4.41 45.56 11.33
N ALA A 98 -4.63 45.46 12.64
CA ALA A 98 -4.64 46.62 13.53
C ALA A 98 -3.28 46.72 14.23
N LEU A 99 -2.53 47.77 13.90
CA LEU A 99 -1.27 48.11 14.55
C LEU A 99 -1.52 49.25 15.53
N ASP A 100 -1.07 49.10 16.77
CA ASP A 100 -1.10 50.19 17.75
C ASP A 100 0.07 51.15 17.49
N ALA A 101 -0.25 52.43 17.36
CA ALA A 101 0.71 53.52 17.12
C ALA A 101 0.71 54.55 18.27
N SER A 102 0.33 54.11 19.47
CA SER A 102 0.39 54.93 20.68
C SER A 102 1.83 55.33 21.04
N GLN A 103 1.99 56.42 21.80
CA GLN A 103 3.31 56.92 22.24
C GLN A 103 4.11 55.88 23.02
N SER A 104 3.46 54.94 23.71
CA SER A 104 4.13 53.82 24.39
C SER A 104 4.82 52.85 23.44
N MET A 105 4.43 52.78 22.17
CA MET A 105 5.12 51.93 21.17
C MET A 105 6.46 52.51 20.70
N LEU A 106 6.74 53.77 21.00
CA LEU A 106 8.03 54.42 20.80
C LEU A 106 8.98 54.28 22.01
N ALA A 107 8.58 53.53 23.05
CA ALA A 107 9.44 53.27 24.19
C ALA A 107 10.78 52.64 23.76
N THR A 108 11.84 53.03 24.45
CA THR A 108 13.24 52.63 24.16
C THR A 108 13.74 51.57 25.14
N ASP A 109 12.82 50.88 25.81
CA ASP A 109 13.11 49.77 26.70
C ASP A 109 13.73 48.58 25.94
N GLU A 110 13.29 48.35 24.71
CA GLU A 110 13.88 47.43 23.74
C GLU A 110 14.34 48.17 22.47
N ARG A 111 15.43 47.72 21.83
CA ARG A 111 15.96 48.32 20.58
C ARG A 111 15.86 47.32 19.41
N PRO A 112 15.29 47.71 18.24
CA PRO A 112 14.62 48.99 17.96
C PRO A 112 13.28 49.11 18.71
N SER A 113 12.66 50.30 18.71
CA SER A 113 11.37 50.51 19.39
C SER A 113 10.31 49.56 18.85
N ARG A 114 9.29 49.25 19.65
CA ARG A 114 8.24 48.26 19.33
C ARG A 114 7.47 48.59 18.03
N LEU A 115 7.46 49.85 17.62
CA LEU A 115 6.89 50.32 16.34
C LEU A 115 7.84 50.18 15.14
N ALA A 116 9.16 50.17 15.38
CA ALA A 116 10.19 50.17 14.35
C ALA A 116 10.84 48.79 14.12
N ALA A 117 10.41 47.77 14.87
CA ALA A 117 10.76 46.35 14.70
C ALA A 117 9.86 45.70 13.63
#